data_AF-A0A3D3KU45-F1
#
_entry.id   AF-A0A3D3KU45-F1
#
_cell.length_a   1.000
_cell.length_b   1.000
_cell.length_c   1.000
_cell.angle_alpha   90.00
_cell.angle_beta   90.00
_cell.angle_gamma   90.00
#
_symmetry.space_group_name_H-M   'P 1'
#
loop_
_entity.id
_entity.type
_entity.pdbx_description
1 polymer ?
#
loop_
_entity_poly.entity_id
_entity_poly.type
_entity_poly.pdbx_seq_one_letter_code
_entity_poly.pdbx_strand_id
1 'polypeptide(L)'
;YQQLTGTAAPEVFHTNEGHAGFLGIERIQELMAGDAALSFDEALAAGRASTVFTTHTPVPAGIDRFEISQIHHFFQAGLAPSVPVDRILELGRENYADGNPSVFNMAVMGLRLAQRANGVAKLHGEVSRGMFSALWPGFDHSEVPITSVTNGVHVPTWVDGRISRLAREQFGTEAEAMGRWDLAYNVSDADVWALRREMRAALVEDVRRRLRAAWKKRGAADAELGWTDSVLDPDVL
;
A
#
# COMPACT_ATOMS: atom_id res chain seq x y z
N TYR A 1 6.38 11.75 -18.06
CA TYR A 1 7.28 12.38 -17.05
C TYR A 1 8.73 12.39 -17.50
N GLN A 2 9.36 11.24 -17.78
CA GLN A 2 10.76 11.17 -18.24
C GLN A 2 11.03 12.05 -19.47
N GLN A 3 10.24 11.87 -20.54
CA GLN A 3 10.35 12.68 -21.76
C GLN A 3 10.24 14.19 -21.50
N LEU A 4 9.45 14.59 -20.50
CA LEU A 4 9.23 16.00 -20.15
C LEU A 4 10.32 16.57 -19.23
N THR A 5 11.04 15.72 -18.50
CA THR A 5 11.95 16.15 -17.41
C THR A 5 13.40 15.74 -17.62
N GLY A 6 13.69 14.85 -18.57
CA GLY A 6 15.00 14.23 -18.74
C GLY A 6 15.41 13.30 -17.59
N THR A 7 14.49 12.97 -16.67
CA THR A 7 14.76 12.01 -15.59
C THR A 7 14.97 10.62 -16.19
N ALA A 8 15.96 9.88 -15.67
CA ALA A 8 16.26 8.52 -16.08
C ALA A 8 15.02 7.61 -15.98
N ALA A 9 14.93 6.62 -16.88
CA ALA A 9 13.87 5.63 -16.82
C ALA A 9 14.00 4.77 -15.56
N PRO A 10 12.89 4.41 -14.88
CA PRO A 10 12.92 3.51 -13.74
C PRO A 10 13.28 2.11 -14.23
N GLU A 11 14.16 1.47 -13.48
CA GLU A 11 14.61 0.10 -13.75
C GLU A 11 13.79 -0.94 -12.95
N VAL A 12 13.08 -0.48 -11.92
CA VAL A 12 12.25 -1.30 -11.03
C VAL A 12 10.87 -0.68 -10.87
N PHE A 13 9.86 -1.53 -10.97
CA PHE A 13 8.46 -1.18 -10.89
C PHE A 13 7.82 -1.92 -9.73
N HIS A 14 7.22 -1.18 -8.80
CA HIS A 14 6.54 -1.76 -7.65
C HIS A 14 5.03 -1.64 -7.83
N THR A 15 4.34 -2.77 -7.75
CA THR A 15 2.89 -2.84 -7.75
C THR A 15 2.43 -3.08 -6.32
N ASN A 16 1.87 -2.02 -5.74
CA ASN A 16 1.22 -2.08 -4.44
C ASN A 16 -0.19 -2.66 -4.63
N GLU A 17 -0.37 -3.94 -4.29
CA GLU A 17 -1.59 -4.73 -4.47
C GLU A 17 -2.06 -4.86 -5.95
N GLY A 18 -3.05 -5.72 -6.17
CA GLY A 18 -3.60 -6.02 -7.49
C GLY A 18 -4.09 -4.79 -8.27
N HIS A 19 -4.58 -3.76 -7.59
CA HIS A 19 -5.10 -2.54 -8.23
C HIS A 19 -4.04 -1.80 -9.08
N ALA A 20 -2.76 -1.94 -8.77
CA ALA A 20 -1.66 -1.36 -9.53
C ALA A 20 -1.18 -2.27 -10.68
N GLY A 21 -1.74 -3.48 -10.82
CA GLY A 21 -1.22 -4.51 -11.71
C GLY A 21 -1.30 -4.19 -13.21
N PHE A 22 -2.21 -3.30 -13.63
CA PHE A 22 -2.28 -2.85 -15.03
C PHE A 22 -1.02 -2.12 -15.50
N LEU A 23 -0.20 -1.62 -14.58
CA LEU A 23 1.17 -1.17 -14.86
C LEU A 23 1.96 -2.22 -15.65
N GLY A 24 1.87 -3.50 -15.28
CA GLY A 24 2.60 -4.56 -15.96
C GLY A 24 2.09 -4.82 -17.38
N ILE A 25 0.80 -4.60 -17.66
CA ILE A 25 0.26 -4.70 -19.03
C ILE A 25 0.78 -3.55 -19.88
N GLU A 26 0.79 -2.32 -19.37
CA GLU A 26 1.34 -1.17 -20.08
C GLU A 26 2.83 -1.38 -20.39
N ARG A 27 3.59 -1.98 -19.47
CA ARG A 27 4.99 -2.32 -19.74
C ARG A 27 5.14 -3.35 -20.86
N ILE A 28 4.28 -4.35 -20.92
CA ILE A 28 4.27 -5.32 -22.04
C ILE A 28 3.92 -4.59 -23.34
N GLN A 29 2.92 -3.71 -23.33
CA GLN A 29 2.52 -2.86 -24.45
C GLN A 29 3.70 -2.03 -24.99
N GLU A 30 4.42 -1.31 -24.12
CA GLU A 30 5.59 -0.50 -24.49
C GLU A 30 6.71 -1.34 -25.11
N LEU A 31 7.00 -2.52 -24.54
CA LEU A 31 8.03 -3.43 -25.04
C LEU A 31 7.66 -4.08 -26.39
N MET A 32 6.37 -4.33 -26.63
CA MET A 32 5.88 -4.88 -27.90
C MET A 32 5.76 -3.81 -28.99
N ALA A 33 5.52 -2.55 -28.62
CA ALA A 33 5.32 -1.43 -29.55
C ALA A 33 6.61 -0.63 -29.85
N GLY A 34 7.69 -0.86 -29.12
CA GLY A 34 8.95 -0.13 -29.28
C GLY A 34 9.72 -0.47 -30.57
N ASP A 35 10.79 0.29 -30.83
CA ASP A 35 11.62 0.14 -32.04
C ASP A 35 12.26 -1.26 -32.16
N ALA A 36 12.61 -1.86 -31.02
CA ALA A 36 13.04 -3.25 -30.90
C ALA A 36 11.87 -4.10 -30.35
N ALA A 37 10.82 -4.25 -31.16
CA ALA A 37 9.58 -4.92 -30.78
C ALA A 37 9.84 -6.35 -30.30
N LEU A 38 9.45 -6.63 -29.06
CA LEU A 38 9.48 -7.97 -28.48
C LEU A 38 8.18 -8.73 -28.79
N SER A 39 8.26 -10.06 -28.84
CA SER A 39 7.07 -10.90 -28.74
C SER A 39 6.44 -10.75 -27.34
N PHE A 40 5.18 -11.19 -27.19
CA PHE A 40 4.51 -11.15 -25.89
C PHE A 40 5.29 -11.90 -24.80
N ASP A 41 5.84 -13.08 -25.12
CA ASP A 41 6.55 -13.90 -24.12
C ASP A 41 7.88 -13.26 -23.71
N GLU A 42 8.61 -12.66 -24.66
CA GLU A 42 9.82 -11.88 -24.37
C GLU A 42 9.50 -10.63 -23.54
N ALA A 43 8.44 -9.91 -23.90
CA ALA A 43 7.98 -8.71 -23.18
C ALA A 43 7.52 -9.05 -21.75
N LEU A 44 6.78 -10.15 -21.58
CA LEU A 44 6.37 -10.66 -20.27
C LEU A 44 7.58 -11.04 -19.43
N ALA A 45 8.56 -11.75 -19.98
CA ALA A 45 9.78 -12.13 -19.27
C ALA A 45 10.59 -10.89 -18.83
N ALA A 46 10.79 -9.94 -19.74
CA ALA A 46 11.51 -8.69 -19.46
C ALA A 46 10.77 -7.81 -18.43
N GLY A 47 9.44 -7.69 -18.56
CA GLY A 47 8.59 -6.97 -17.62
C GLY A 47 8.61 -7.57 -16.22
N ARG A 48 8.52 -8.91 -16.13
CA ARG A 48 8.61 -9.64 -14.85
C ARG A 48 9.92 -9.36 -14.14
N ALA A 49 11.05 -9.44 -14.85
CA ALA A 49 12.40 -9.30 -14.26
C ALA A 49 12.60 -8.01 -13.46
N SER A 50 11.86 -6.95 -13.78
CA SER A 50 11.94 -5.62 -13.18
C SER A 50 10.71 -5.25 -12.34
N THR A 51 9.82 -6.21 -12.06
CA THR A 51 8.57 -5.95 -11.33
C THR A 51 8.55 -6.65 -9.97
N VAL A 52 8.19 -5.90 -8.94
CA VAL A 52 7.96 -6.36 -7.57
C VAL A 52 6.49 -6.17 -7.21
N PHE A 53 5.83 -7.21 -6.73
CA PHE A 53 4.44 -7.16 -6.28
C PHE A 53 4.35 -7.28 -4.75
N THR A 54 3.63 -6.38 -4.10
CA THR A 54 3.29 -6.54 -2.68
C THR A 54 1.81 -6.77 -2.54
N THR A 55 1.43 -7.82 -1.81
CA THR A 55 0.03 -8.02 -1.41
C THR A 55 -0.17 -7.54 0.03
N HIS A 56 -1.32 -6.90 0.27
CA HIS A 56 -1.73 -6.37 1.57
C HIS A 56 -2.92 -7.13 2.15
N THR A 57 -3.58 -7.95 1.32
CA THR A 57 -4.86 -8.59 1.65
C THR A 57 -4.65 -9.99 2.23
N PRO A 58 -4.95 -10.23 3.53
CA PRO A 58 -4.64 -11.50 4.19
C PRO A 58 -5.74 -12.56 4.05
N VAL A 59 -6.81 -12.30 3.30
CA VAL A 59 -7.94 -13.22 3.12
C VAL A 59 -8.43 -13.22 1.67
N PRO A 60 -8.82 -14.39 1.11
CA PRO A 60 -9.26 -14.46 -0.29
C PRO A 60 -10.44 -13.53 -0.62
N ALA A 61 -11.37 -13.33 0.32
CA ALA A 61 -12.56 -12.50 0.10
C ALA A 61 -12.26 -11.00 -0.09
N GLY A 62 -11.08 -10.52 0.33
CA GLY A 62 -10.67 -9.14 0.13
C GLY A 62 -9.93 -8.89 -1.19
N ILE A 63 -9.62 -9.95 -1.95
CA ILE A 63 -8.89 -9.82 -3.22
C ILE A 63 -9.84 -9.39 -4.32
N ASP A 64 -9.48 -8.31 -5.02
CA ASP A 64 -10.24 -7.80 -6.16
C ASP A 64 -10.36 -8.86 -7.26
N ARG A 65 -11.62 -9.20 -7.57
CA ARG A 65 -12.03 -10.08 -8.66
C ARG A 65 -13.08 -9.39 -9.49
N PHE A 66 -12.89 -9.43 -10.80
CA PHE A 66 -13.83 -8.88 -11.78
C PHE A 66 -14.37 -9.99 -12.67
N GLU A 67 -15.54 -9.78 -13.27
CA GLU A 67 -16.01 -10.67 -14.33
C GLU A 67 -15.07 -10.56 -15.53
N ILE A 68 -14.65 -11.69 -16.11
CA ILE A 68 -13.75 -11.67 -17.27
C ILE A 68 -14.30 -10.84 -18.43
N SER A 69 -15.62 -10.83 -18.61
CA SER A 69 -16.29 -10.05 -19.65
C SER A 69 -16.07 -8.54 -19.51
N GLN A 70 -15.94 -8.03 -18.27
CA GLN A 70 -15.65 -6.62 -18.01
C GLN A 70 -14.23 -6.28 -18.47
N ILE A 71 -13.24 -7.12 -18.11
CA ILE A 71 -11.85 -6.94 -18.52
C ILE A 71 -11.74 -7.01 -20.05
N HIS A 72 -12.35 -8.04 -20.65
CA HIS A 72 -12.39 -8.19 -22.10
C HIS A 72 -12.98 -6.95 -22.79
N HIS A 73 -14.11 -6.43 -22.31
CA HIS A 73 -14.76 -5.25 -22.89
C HIS A 73 -13.81 -4.05 -22.99
N PHE A 74 -13.09 -3.73 -21.91
CA PHE A 74 -12.18 -2.58 -21.88
C PHE A 74 -10.93 -2.78 -22.74
N PHE A 75 -10.31 -3.96 -22.71
CA PHE A 75 -9.12 -4.20 -23.53
C PHE A 75 -9.44 -4.36 -25.01
N GLN A 76 -10.59 -4.93 -25.35
CA GLN A 76 -11.10 -4.96 -26.73
C GLN A 76 -11.38 -3.56 -27.28
N ALA A 77 -11.69 -2.58 -26.41
CA ALA A 77 -11.86 -1.19 -26.78
C ALA A 77 -10.54 -0.42 -27.00
N GLY A 78 -9.39 -1.09 -26.87
CA GLY A 78 -8.08 -0.53 -27.25
C GLY A 78 -7.25 0.05 -26.11
N LEU A 79 -7.44 -0.40 -24.85
CA LEU A 79 -6.60 0.04 -23.73
C LEU A 79 -5.12 -0.40 -23.85
N ALA A 80 -4.84 -1.52 -24.51
CA ALA A 80 -3.48 -2.01 -24.76
C ALA A 80 -3.43 -2.65 -26.17
N PRO A 81 -3.43 -1.85 -27.25
CA PRO A 81 -3.72 -2.32 -28.60
C PRO A 81 -2.64 -3.24 -29.19
N SER A 82 -1.43 -3.25 -28.64
CA SER A 82 -0.34 -4.13 -29.06
C SER A 82 -0.31 -5.44 -28.28
N VAL A 83 -1.09 -5.58 -27.20
CA VAL A 83 -1.16 -6.80 -26.39
C VAL A 83 -2.43 -7.58 -26.73
N PRO A 84 -2.35 -8.84 -27.17
CA PRO A 84 -3.54 -9.64 -27.45
C PRO A 84 -4.42 -9.78 -26.19
N VAL A 85 -5.72 -9.47 -26.32
CA VAL A 85 -6.68 -9.48 -25.20
C VAL A 85 -6.72 -10.83 -24.50
N ASP A 86 -6.69 -11.94 -25.24
CA ASP A 86 -6.69 -13.28 -24.65
C ASP A 86 -5.48 -13.52 -23.73
N ARG A 87 -4.30 -13.00 -24.11
CA ARG A 87 -3.08 -13.08 -23.27
C ARG A 87 -3.22 -12.25 -22.01
N ILE A 88 -3.90 -11.10 -22.08
CA ILE A 88 -4.22 -10.31 -20.88
C ILE A 88 -5.14 -11.11 -19.96
N LEU A 89 -6.22 -11.69 -20.49
CA LEU A 89 -7.18 -12.47 -19.71
C LEU A 89 -6.51 -13.66 -19.00
N GLU A 90 -5.56 -14.33 -19.66
CA GLU A 90 -4.77 -15.40 -19.06
C GLU A 90 -3.97 -14.95 -17.83
N LEU A 91 -3.52 -13.70 -17.75
CA LEU A 91 -2.76 -13.22 -16.60
C LEU A 91 -3.62 -13.18 -15.32
N GLY A 92 -4.90 -12.82 -15.40
CA GLY A 92 -5.78 -12.76 -14.21
C GLY A 92 -6.63 -14.02 -14.00
N ARG A 93 -6.71 -14.93 -14.98
CA ARG A 93 -7.59 -16.09 -14.90
C ARG A 93 -7.15 -17.08 -13.81
N GLU A 94 -8.09 -17.49 -12.97
CA GLU A 94 -7.89 -18.56 -11.99
C GLU A 94 -8.01 -19.94 -12.66
N ASN A 95 -7.00 -20.34 -13.43
CA ASN A 95 -6.95 -21.59 -14.21
C ASN A 95 -6.26 -22.77 -13.45
N TYR A 96 -6.47 -22.84 -12.14
CA TYR A 96 -5.97 -23.89 -11.25
C TYR A 96 -7.15 -24.69 -10.64
N ALA A 97 -6.87 -25.81 -9.97
CA ALA A 97 -7.86 -26.84 -9.65
C ALA A 97 -9.10 -26.34 -8.85
N ASP A 98 -8.91 -25.39 -7.95
CA ASP A 98 -9.94 -24.75 -7.12
C ASP A 98 -10.26 -23.31 -7.57
N GLY A 99 -9.76 -22.89 -8.73
CA GLY A 99 -9.95 -21.56 -9.27
C GLY A 99 -11.28 -21.39 -10.01
N ASN A 100 -11.75 -20.15 -10.10
CA ASN A 100 -12.89 -19.82 -10.95
C ASN A 100 -12.43 -19.22 -12.30
N PRO A 101 -12.52 -19.96 -13.43
CA PRO A 101 -12.09 -19.45 -14.72
C PRO A 101 -13.02 -18.37 -15.31
N SER A 102 -14.14 -18.02 -14.67
CA SER A 102 -15.02 -16.91 -15.08
C SER A 102 -14.60 -15.55 -14.53
N VAL A 103 -13.67 -15.52 -13.56
CA VAL A 103 -13.21 -14.28 -12.92
C VAL A 103 -11.78 -13.93 -13.33
N PHE A 104 -11.50 -12.63 -13.26
CA PHE A 104 -10.18 -12.07 -13.37
C PHE A 104 -9.72 -11.63 -11.99
N ASN A 105 -8.77 -12.37 -11.41
CA ASN A 105 -8.20 -12.11 -10.10
C ASN A 105 -6.97 -11.20 -10.25
N MET A 106 -7.05 -10.00 -9.67
CA MET A 106 -6.00 -8.99 -9.78
C MET A 106 -4.71 -9.38 -9.08
N ALA A 107 -4.77 -10.15 -8.00
CA ALA A 107 -3.58 -10.64 -7.31
C ALA A 107 -2.89 -11.76 -8.09
N VAL A 108 -3.66 -12.65 -8.74
CA VAL A 108 -3.09 -13.66 -9.66
C VAL A 108 -2.36 -12.98 -10.81
N MET A 109 -2.96 -11.93 -11.39
CA MET A 109 -2.28 -11.10 -12.39
C MET A 109 -1.00 -10.48 -11.84
N GLY A 110 -1.05 -9.87 -10.65
CA GLY A 110 0.13 -9.28 -10.00
C GLY A 110 1.28 -10.29 -9.82
N LEU A 111 0.99 -11.49 -9.34
CA LEU A 111 1.97 -12.57 -9.16
C LEU A 111 2.53 -13.09 -10.50
N ARG A 112 1.70 -13.16 -11.55
CA ARG A 112 2.12 -13.53 -12.92
C ARG A 112 2.86 -12.42 -13.65
N LEU A 113 2.74 -11.17 -13.23
CA LEU A 113 3.47 -10.03 -13.80
C LEU A 113 4.75 -9.67 -13.03
N ALA A 114 4.94 -10.18 -11.81
CA ALA A 114 6.11 -9.87 -10.98
C ALA A 114 7.09 -11.03 -10.82
N GLN A 115 8.39 -10.73 -10.83
CA GLN A 115 9.44 -11.71 -10.50
C GLN A 115 9.61 -11.87 -8.99
N ARG A 116 9.31 -10.84 -8.20
CA ARG A 116 9.40 -10.86 -6.74
C ARG A 116 8.05 -10.52 -6.14
N ALA A 117 7.69 -11.23 -5.08
CA ALA A 117 6.48 -10.98 -4.33
C ALA A 117 6.72 -10.96 -2.82
N ASN A 118 5.97 -10.13 -2.09
CA ASN A 118 6.01 -10.11 -0.62
C ASN A 118 4.65 -9.78 0.00
N GLY A 119 4.41 -10.34 1.18
CA GLY A 119 3.45 -9.81 2.14
C GLY A 119 4.05 -8.67 2.98
N VAL A 120 3.20 -8.01 3.75
CA VAL A 120 3.55 -6.83 4.57
C VAL A 120 3.91 -7.11 6.03
N ALA A 121 3.98 -8.39 6.42
CA ALA A 121 4.42 -8.87 7.72
C ALA A 121 4.89 -10.33 7.56
N LYS A 122 5.68 -10.85 8.52
CA LYS A 122 6.16 -12.25 8.47
C LYS A 122 5.01 -13.26 8.36
N LEU A 123 4.05 -13.17 9.29
CA LEU A 123 2.84 -14.00 9.27
C LEU A 123 2.02 -13.78 7.99
N HIS A 124 1.95 -12.54 7.50
CA HIS A 124 1.21 -12.28 6.26
C HIS A 124 1.88 -12.99 5.08
N GLY A 125 3.21 -13.00 4.97
CA GLY A 125 3.92 -13.77 3.94
C GLY A 125 3.59 -15.27 4.01
N GLU A 126 3.52 -15.85 5.20
CA GLU A 126 3.11 -17.25 5.40
C GLU A 126 1.66 -17.50 4.93
N VAL A 127 0.72 -16.63 5.32
CA VAL A 127 -0.68 -16.72 4.89
C VAL A 127 -0.81 -16.58 3.37
N SER A 128 -0.10 -15.61 2.76
CA SER A 128 -0.12 -15.41 1.30
C SER A 128 0.40 -16.62 0.54
N ARG A 129 1.45 -17.30 1.03
CA ARG A 129 1.93 -18.55 0.40
C ARG A 129 0.86 -19.63 0.37
N GLY A 130 0.10 -19.79 1.47
CA GLY A 130 -1.04 -20.71 1.51
C GLY A 130 -2.14 -20.31 0.53
N MET A 131 -2.52 -19.03 0.52
CA MET A 131 -3.59 -18.49 -0.34
C MET A 131 -3.32 -18.67 -1.83
N PHE A 132 -2.06 -18.54 -2.27
CA PHE A 132 -1.68 -18.54 -3.68
C PHE A 132 -0.90 -19.79 -4.11
N SER A 133 -0.82 -20.81 -3.25
CA SER A 133 -0.10 -22.07 -3.49
C SER A 133 -0.50 -22.76 -4.79
N ALA A 134 -1.78 -22.67 -5.18
CA ALA A 134 -2.30 -23.26 -6.42
C ALA A 134 -1.63 -22.73 -7.70
N LEU A 135 -0.94 -21.58 -7.66
CA LEU A 135 -0.15 -21.06 -8.78
C LEU A 135 1.20 -21.78 -8.95
N TRP A 136 1.66 -22.52 -7.95
CA TRP A 136 2.91 -23.29 -7.95
C TRP A 136 2.62 -24.76 -7.64
N PRO A 137 1.93 -25.49 -8.53
CA PRO A 137 1.59 -26.89 -8.29
C PRO A 137 2.86 -27.74 -8.14
N GLY A 138 2.85 -28.61 -7.13
CA GLY A 138 3.98 -29.50 -6.83
C GLY A 138 5.05 -28.93 -5.90
N PHE A 139 4.89 -27.68 -5.45
CA PHE A 139 5.75 -27.08 -4.42
C PHE A 139 5.05 -27.07 -3.06
N ASP A 140 5.82 -27.24 -1.98
CA ASP A 140 5.31 -27.03 -0.63
C ASP A 140 4.96 -25.55 -0.42
N HIS A 141 3.98 -25.26 0.44
CA HIS A 141 3.59 -23.88 0.72
C HIS A 141 4.78 -23.04 1.20
N SER A 142 5.75 -23.61 1.91
CA SER A 142 6.96 -22.90 2.35
C SER A 142 7.89 -22.48 1.21
N GLU A 143 7.81 -23.12 0.05
CA GLU A 143 8.66 -22.88 -1.12
C GLU A 143 8.04 -21.90 -2.13
N VAL A 144 6.74 -21.59 -1.98
CA VAL A 144 6.07 -20.56 -2.77
C VAL A 144 6.84 -19.24 -2.64
N PRO A 145 7.26 -18.60 -3.76
CA PRO A 145 8.21 -17.49 -3.77
C PRO A 145 7.60 -16.14 -3.36
N ILE A 146 6.77 -16.15 -2.31
CA ILE A 146 6.22 -14.96 -1.65
C ILE A 146 6.98 -14.78 -0.33
N THR A 147 7.65 -13.64 -0.18
CA THR A 147 8.43 -13.32 1.03
C THR A 147 7.65 -12.37 1.95
N SER A 148 8.34 -11.64 2.83
CA SER A 148 7.71 -10.60 3.64
C SER A 148 8.65 -9.41 3.80
N VAL A 149 8.11 -8.20 3.64
CA VAL A 149 8.74 -6.94 4.06
C VAL A 149 7.81 -6.36 5.11
N THR A 150 8.27 -6.28 6.36
CA THR A 150 7.40 -5.78 7.45
C THR A 150 7.20 -4.28 7.29
N ASN A 151 5.95 -3.83 7.24
CA ASN A 151 5.63 -2.42 7.10
C ASN A 151 6.27 -1.58 8.22
N GLY A 152 6.61 -0.35 7.87
CA GLY A 152 7.09 0.67 8.79
C GLY A 152 6.35 1.99 8.60
N VAL A 153 6.64 2.94 9.47
CA VAL A 153 6.14 4.32 9.39
C VAL A 153 7.32 5.29 9.35
N HIS A 154 7.14 6.44 8.70
CA HIS A 154 8.14 7.49 8.71
C HIS A 154 8.13 8.20 10.08
N VAL A 155 9.09 7.86 10.93
CA VAL A 155 9.16 8.30 12.33
C VAL A 155 8.97 9.81 12.50
N PRO A 156 9.66 10.70 11.75
CA PRO A 156 9.47 12.15 11.90
C PRO A 156 8.07 12.67 11.56
N THR A 157 7.28 11.92 10.78
CA THR A 157 5.89 12.27 10.48
C THR A 157 4.92 11.74 11.54
N TRP A 158 5.23 10.60 12.15
CA TRP A 158 4.34 9.89 13.07
C TRP A 158 4.59 10.18 14.55
N VAL A 159 5.79 10.60 14.91
CA VAL A 159 6.14 10.98 16.29
C VAL A 159 6.01 12.48 16.44
N ASP A 160 5.19 12.92 17.40
CA ASP A 160 5.03 14.34 17.73
C ASP A 160 6.38 14.92 18.21
N GLY A 161 6.71 16.13 17.77
CA GLY A 161 7.98 16.78 18.12
C GLY A 161 8.21 16.94 19.63
N ARG A 162 7.14 16.94 20.44
CA ARG A 162 7.22 16.93 21.91
C ARG A 162 7.70 15.58 22.46
N ILE A 163 7.25 14.46 21.89
CA ILE A 163 7.76 13.13 22.23
C ILE A 163 9.24 13.03 21.85
N SER A 164 9.62 13.44 20.63
CA SER A 164 11.03 13.46 20.23
C SER A 164 11.86 14.43 21.08
N ARG A 165 11.29 15.51 21.63
CA ARG A 165 12.01 16.39 22.56
C ARG A 165 12.25 15.69 23.90
N LEU A 166 11.21 15.12 24.50
CA LEU A 166 11.34 14.37 25.75
C LEU A 166 12.33 13.21 25.60
N ALA A 167 12.27 12.47 24.49
CA ALA A 167 13.21 11.40 24.18
C ALA A 167 14.65 11.90 24.10
N ARG A 168 14.90 13.06 23.48
CA ARG A 168 16.25 13.65 23.44
C ARG A 168 16.74 14.12 24.82
N GLU A 169 15.84 14.62 25.66
CA GLU A 169 16.15 15.05 27.03
C GLU A 169 16.44 13.86 27.95
N GLN A 170 15.69 12.76 27.82
CA GLN A 170 15.78 11.60 28.71
C GLN A 170 16.78 10.53 28.23
N PHE A 171 16.90 10.33 26.90
CA PHE A 171 17.71 9.27 26.29
C PHE A 171 18.99 9.81 25.64
N GLY A 172 19.04 11.12 25.35
CA GLY A 172 20.08 11.74 24.55
C GLY A 172 19.77 11.69 23.04
N THR A 173 20.29 12.67 22.30
CA THR A 173 20.05 12.83 20.85
C THR A 173 20.50 11.62 20.02
N GLU A 174 21.61 11.00 20.39
CA GLU A 174 22.13 9.83 19.68
C GLU A 174 21.21 8.61 19.84
N ALA A 175 20.68 8.38 21.05
CA ALA A 175 19.77 7.27 21.31
C ALA A 175 18.44 7.44 20.58
N GLU A 176 17.90 8.65 20.51
CA GLU A 176 16.68 8.94 19.74
C GLU A 176 16.89 8.74 18.24
N ALA A 177 18.01 9.21 17.68
CA ALA A 177 18.36 9.03 16.28
C ALA A 177 18.56 7.54 15.90
N MET A 178 19.07 6.73 16.83
CA MET A 178 19.19 5.27 16.66
C MET A 178 17.87 4.52 16.91
N GLY A 179 16.79 5.21 17.28
CA GLY A 179 15.50 4.59 17.56
C GLY A 179 15.50 3.70 18.81
N ARG A 180 16.30 4.04 19.83
CA ARG A 180 16.39 3.32 21.11
C ARG A 180 15.20 3.58 22.04
N TRP A 181 14.01 3.31 21.53
CA TRP A 181 12.75 3.45 22.26
C TRP A 181 12.60 2.46 23.42
N ASP A 182 13.46 1.45 23.51
CA ASP A 182 13.59 0.61 24.70
C ASP A 182 13.97 1.40 25.96
N LEU A 183 14.63 2.56 25.81
CA LEU A 183 14.94 3.45 26.93
C LEU A 183 13.71 4.18 27.49
N ALA A 184 12.56 4.12 26.80
CA ALA A 184 11.31 4.73 27.27
C ALA A 184 10.84 4.19 28.62
N TYR A 185 11.23 2.97 28.98
CA TYR A 185 10.95 2.39 30.30
C TYR A 185 11.71 3.09 31.46
N ASN A 186 12.67 3.96 31.16
CA ASN A 186 13.36 4.78 32.16
C ASN A 186 12.68 6.14 32.40
N VAL A 187 11.68 6.51 31.59
CA VAL A 187 10.90 7.75 31.79
C VAL A 187 9.86 7.50 32.88
N SER A 188 9.67 8.48 33.76
CA SER A 188 8.65 8.36 34.81
C SER A 188 7.24 8.35 34.21
N ASP A 189 6.33 7.58 34.81
CA ASP A 189 4.91 7.57 34.44
C ASP A 189 4.29 8.98 34.53
N ALA A 190 4.75 9.79 35.49
CA ALA A 190 4.28 11.16 35.67
C ALA A 190 4.63 12.06 34.48
N ASP A 191 5.85 11.94 33.92
CA ASP A 191 6.28 12.72 32.76
C ASP A 191 5.55 12.28 31.48
N VAL A 192 5.40 10.97 31.28
CA VAL A 192 4.62 10.41 30.17
C VAL A 192 3.16 10.87 30.25
N TRP A 193 2.57 10.84 31.46
CA TRP A 193 1.20 11.28 31.68
C TRP A 193 1.03 12.79 31.44
N ALA A 194 1.96 13.60 31.93
CA ALA A 194 1.95 15.05 31.72
C ALA A 194 2.00 15.38 30.22
N LEU A 195 2.93 14.77 29.48
CA LEU A 195 3.04 14.95 28.03
C LEU A 195 1.77 14.49 27.30
N ARG A 196 1.20 13.35 27.68
CA ARG A 196 -0.06 12.87 27.11
C ARG A 196 -1.21 13.86 27.33
N ARG A 197 -1.34 14.42 28.54
CA ARG A 197 -2.37 15.43 28.82
C ARG A 197 -2.18 16.68 27.98
N GLU A 198 -0.95 17.15 27.82
CA GLU A 198 -0.64 18.28 26.95
C GLU A 198 -1.02 18.02 25.48
N MET A 199 -0.65 16.85 24.94
CA MET A 199 -0.99 16.46 23.57
C MET A 199 -2.50 16.34 23.36
N ARG A 200 -3.23 15.81 24.35
CA ARG A 200 -4.69 15.70 24.31
C ARG A 200 -5.37 17.07 24.37
N ALA A 201 -4.92 17.97 25.24
CA ALA A 201 -5.44 19.33 25.30
C ALA A 201 -5.29 20.03 23.94
N ALA A 202 -4.10 19.94 23.33
CA ALA A 202 -3.85 20.50 22.00
C ALA A 202 -4.77 19.90 20.91
N LEU A 203 -5.05 18.59 20.96
CA LEU A 203 -6.01 17.96 20.05
C LEU A 203 -7.43 18.50 20.25
N VAL A 204 -7.89 18.63 21.50
CA VAL A 204 -9.22 19.17 21.81
C VAL A 204 -9.35 20.61 21.30
N GLU A 205 -8.34 21.45 21.53
CA GLU A 205 -8.30 22.82 21.01
C GLU A 205 -8.35 22.86 19.47
N ASP A 206 -7.60 21.99 18.80
CA ASP A 206 -7.60 21.90 17.34
C ASP A 206 -8.97 21.47 16.79
N VAL A 207 -9.63 20.50 17.45
CA VAL A 207 -10.98 20.07 17.11
C VAL A 207 -11.98 21.20 17.26
N ARG A 208 -11.98 21.91 18.40
CA ARG A 208 -12.88 23.05 18.65
C ARG A 208 -12.71 24.14 17.59
N ARG A 209 -11.45 24.49 17.28
CA ARG A 209 -11.09 25.46 16.24
C ARG A 209 -11.59 25.05 14.86
N ARG A 210 -11.36 23.80 14.44
CA ARG A 210 -11.79 23.28 13.13
C ARG A 210 -13.30 23.17 13.02
N LEU A 211 -13.97 22.76 14.09
CA LEU A 211 -15.42 22.66 14.15
C LEU A 211 -16.06 24.03 13.98
N ARG A 212 -15.60 25.03 14.73
CA ARG A 212 -16.04 26.43 14.58
C ARG A 212 -15.84 26.94 13.15
N ALA A 213 -14.66 26.72 12.57
CA ALA A 213 -14.35 27.13 11.19
C ALA A 213 -15.25 26.44 10.15
N ALA A 214 -15.53 25.15 10.33
CA ALA A 214 -16.41 24.39 9.44
C ALA A 214 -17.85 24.91 9.47
N TRP A 215 -18.37 25.27 10.65
CA TRP A 215 -19.72 25.83 10.78
C TRP A 215 -19.83 27.27 10.27
N LYS A 216 -18.81 28.11 10.48
CA LYS A 216 -18.75 29.43 9.83
C LYS A 216 -18.83 29.33 8.32
N LYS A 217 -18.12 28.38 7.72
CA LYS A 217 -18.17 28.12 6.27
C LYS A 217 -19.57 27.71 5.77
N ARG A 218 -20.43 27.20 6.66
CA ARG A 218 -21.82 26.83 6.39
C ARG A 218 -22.83 27.95 6.66
N GLY A 219 -22.37 29.13 7.06
CA GLY A 219 -23.21 30.32 7.25
C GLY A 219 -23.73 30.55 8.67
N ALA A 220 -23.26 29.79 9.66
CA ALA A 220 -23.63 30.02 11.06
C ALA A 220 -23.03 31.33 11.59
N ALA A 221 -23.81 32.07 12.38
CA ALA A 221 -23.35 33.31 13.02
C ALA A 221 -22.50 33.02 14.27
N ASP A 222 -21.61 33.94 14.64
CA ASP A 222 -20.71 33.75 15.79
C ASP A 222 -21.43 33.48 17.12
N ALA A 223 -22.62 34.08 17.30
CA ALA A 223 -23.47 33.88 18.46
C ALA A 223 -24.02 32.44 18.59
N GLU A 224 -24.15 31.72 17.47
CA GLU A 224 -24.67 30.35 17.43
C GLU A 224 -23.57 29.31 17.68
N LEU A 225 -22.30 29.73 17.74
CA LEU A 225 -21.14 28.83 17.79
C LEU A 225 -20.50 28.69 19.17
N GLY A 226 -21.06 29.29 20.22
CA GLY A 226 -20.51 29.16 21.58
C GLY A 226 -20.38 27.71 22.06
N TRP A 227 -21.25 26.81 21.59
CA TRP A 227 -21.18 25.39 21.93
C TRP A 227 -19.91 24.70 21.40
N THR A 228 -19.27 25.20 20.33
CA THR A 228 -18.05 24.59 19.80
C THR A 228 -16.88 24.69 20.77
N ASP A 229 -16.94 25.64 21.71
CA ASP A 229 -15.85 25.92 22.64
C ASP A 229 -15.82 24.92 23.82
N SER A 230 -16.87 24.12 23.99
CA SER A 230 -16.99 23.09 25.03
C SER A 230 -17.05 21.67 24.48
N VAL A 231 -16.92 21.49 23.15
CA VAL A 231 -16.89 20.15 22.54
C VAL A 231 -15.61 19.42 22.93
N LEU A 232 -15.77 18.19 23.42
CA LEU A 232 -14.72 17.34 24.00
C LEU A 232 -14.10 17.92 25.28
N ASP A 233 -13.78 17.07 26.24
CA ASP A 233 -13.13 17.45 27.50
C ASP A 233 -11.78 16.71 27.61
N PRO A 234 -10.64 17.44 27.72
CA PRO A 234 -9.33 16.82 27.82
C PRO A 234 -9.11 16.03 29.11
N ASP A 235 -9.88 16.29 30.17
CA ASP A 235 -9.77 15.56 31.44
C ASP A 235 -10.67 14.30 31.48
N VAL A 236 -11.58 14.14 30.50
CA VAL A 236 -12.47 12.96 30.38
C VAL A 236 -11.99 11.97 29.30
N LEU A 237 -11.42 12.46 28.19
CA LEU A 237 -10.84 11.63 27.12
C LEU A 237 -9.50 10.98 27.54
#